data_AF-A0A5N8YZJ7-F1
#
_entry.id   AF-A0A5N8YZJ7-F1
#
_cell.length_a   1.000
_cell.length_b   1.000
_cell.length_c   1.000
_cell.angle_alpha   90.00
_cell.angle_beta   90.00
_cell.angle_gamma   90.00
#
_symmetry.space_group_name_H-M   'P 1'
#
loop_
_entity.id
_entity.type
_entity.pdbx_description
1 polymer ?
#
loop_
_entity_poly.entity_id
_entity_poly.type
_entity_poly.pdbx_seq_one_letter_code
_entity_poly.pdbx_strand_id
1 'polypeptide(L)'
;MPPLPKKKHTRARKGNRNAHNAVKLPSSSVCPSCQERIQPHIACPECGNYRGRTMPGSWSKINTLDQGNETIEPASVENQS
;
A
#
# COMPACT_ATOMS: atom_id res chain seq x y z
N MET A 1 -25.52 12.60 -32.14
CA MET A 1 -26.22 12.17 -30.91
C MET A 1 -25.75 10.75 -30.57
N PRO A 2 -25.21 10.45 -29.37
CA PRO A 2 -24.82 9.09 -29.00
C PRO A 2 -26.04 8.17 -28.82
N PRO A 3 -25.91 6.85 -29.05
CA PRO A 3 -27.01 5.91 -28.90
C PRO A 3 -27.44 5.79 -27.43
N LEU A 4 -28.74 5.91 -27.18
CA LEU A 4 -29.34 5.78 -25.85
C LEU A 4 -29.96 4.39 -25.65
N PRO A 5 -29.85 3.79 -24.44
CA PRO A 5 -30.54 2.54 -24.14
C PRO A 5 -32.05 2.73 -24.23
N LYS A 6 -32.70 1.88 -25.01
CA LYS A 6 -34.17 1.90 -25.18
C LYS A 6 -34.93 1.54 -23.90
N LYS A 7 -34.34 0.72 -23.02
CA LYS A 7 -34.95 0.24 -21.77
C LYS A 7 -33.90 0.17 -20.65
N LYS A 8 -34.36 0.30 -19.41
CA LYS A 8 -33.54 0.07 -18.21
C LYS A 8 -33.08 -1.39 -18.15
N HIS A 9 -31.80 -1.61 -17.84
CA HIS A 9 -31.31 -2.95 -17.53
C HIS A 9 -31.91 -3.45 -16.22
N THR A 10 -32.40 -4.70 -16.21
CA THR A 10 -32.92 -5.34 -15.01
C THR A 10 -31.81 -5.56 -13.98
N ARG A 11 -32.18 -5.65 -12.69
CA ARG A 11 -31.22 -5.91 -11.60
C ARG A 11 -30.43 -7.20 -11.85
N ALA A 12 -31.09 -8.26 -12.29
CA ALA A 12 -30.47 -9.54 -12.63
C ALA A 12 -29.40 -9.40 -13.73
N ARG A 13 -29.70 -8.67 -14.83
CA ARG A 13 -28.74 -8.46 -15.92
C ARG A 13 -27.52 -7.66 -15.49
N LYS A 14 -27.71 -6.62 -14.64
CA LYS A 14 -26.59 -5.87 -14.04
C LYS A 14 -25.76 -6.76 -13.11
N GLY A 15 -26.41 -7.57 -12.28
CA GLY A 15 -25.77 -8.51 -11.36
C GLY A 15 -24.91 -9.53 -12.09
N ASN A 16 -25.46 -10.22 -13.08
CA ASN A 16 -24.72 -11.22 -13.88
C ASN A 16 -23.51 -10.60 -14.59
N ARG A 17 -23.67 -9.40 -15.16
CA ARG A 17 -22.54 -8.70 -15.78
C ARG A 17 -21.44 -8.38 -14.77
N ASN A 18 -21.80 -7.91 -13.58
CA ASN A 18 -20.84 -7.54 -12.53
C ASN A 18 -20.22 -8.75 -11.82
N ALA A 19 -20.83 -9.94 -11.90
CA ALA A 19 -20.33 -11.16 -11.25
C ALA A 19 -18.91 -11.56 -11.71
N HIS A 20 -18.53 -11.16 -12.92
CA HIS A 20 -17.19 -11.42 -13.47
C HIS A 20 -16.14 -10.40 -13.02
N ASN A 21 -16.54 -9.28 -12.41
CA ASN A 21 -15.64 -8.18 -12.03
C ASN A 21 -15.07 -8.34 -10.62
N ALA A 22 -14.88 -9.58 -10.14
CA ALA A 22 -14.30 -9.85 -8.84
C ALA A 22 -12.77 -9.70 -8.90
N VAL A 23 -12.22 -8.80 -8.09
CA VAL A 23 -10.76 -8.61 -7.95
C VAL A 23 -10.23 -9.61 -6.93
N LYS A 24 -9.14 -10.31 -7.27
CA LYS A 24 -8.45 -11.23 -6.36
C LYS A 24 -7.28 -10.50 -5.71
N LEU A 25 -7.06 -10.75 -4.41
CA LEU A 25 -5.90 -10.23 -3.72
C LEU A 25 -4.63 -10.92 -4.27
N PRO A 26 -3.52 -10.17 -4.40
CA PRO A 26 -2.26 -10.75 -4.83
C PRO A 26 -1.64 -11.61 -3.71
N SER A 27 -0.92 -12.66 -4.10
CA SER A 27 -0.22 -13.53 -3.15
C SER A 27 0.91 -12.78 -2.44
N SER A 28 1.02 -12.91 -1.13
CA SER A 28 2.16 -12.37 -0.36
C SER A 28 3.00 -13.50 0.22
N SER A 29 4.31 -13.27 0.29
CA SER A 29 5.33 -14.15 0.87
C SER A 29 6.18 -13.34 1.84
N VAL A 30 6.85 -14.00 2.79
CA VAL A 30 7.67 -13.30 3.79
C VAL A 30 9.10 -13.13 3.24
N CYS A 31 9.66 -11.92 3.37
CA CYS A 31 11.05 -11.67 3.03
C CYS A 31 11.98 -12.34 4.06
N PRO A 32 12.97 -13.14 3.65
CA PRO A 32 13.88 -13.81 4.58
C PRO A 32 14.88 -12.88 5.29
N SER A 33 15.01 -11.62 4.85
CA SER A 33 16.01 -10.69 5.38
C SER A 33 15.44 -9.68 6.38
N CYS A 34 14.23 -9.17 6.14
CA CYS A 34 13.58 -8.14 6.97
C CYS A 34 12.21 -8.58 7.51
N GLN A 35 11.75 -9.79 7.18
CA GLN A 35 10.46 -10.36 7.61
C GLN A 35 9.20 -9.62 7.12
N GLU A 36 9.33 -8.67 6.21
CA GLU A 36 8.19 -7.94 5.62
C GLU A 36 7.44 -8.79 4.58
N ARG A 37 6.14 -8.51 4.37
CA ARG A 37 5.35 -9.15 3.32
C ARG A 37 5.71 -8.58 1.95
N ILE A 38 6.17 -9.46 1.07
CA ILE A 38 6.55 -9.13 -0.30
C ILE A 38 5.74 -9.94 -1.31
N GLN A 39 5.62 -9.38 -2.51
CA GLN A 39 5.12 -10.14 -3.66
C GLN A 39 6.18 -11.16 -4.10
N PRO A 40 5.79 -12.40 -4.47
CA PRO A 40 6.74 -13.38 -4.97
C PRO A 40 7.41 -12.88 -6.27
N HIS A 41 8.67 -13.27 -6.47
CA HIS A 41 9.51 -12.90 -7.64
C HIS A 41 9.87 -11.41 -7.75
N ILE A 42 9.65 -10.61 -6.71
CA ILE A 42 10.02 -9.20 -6.66
C ILE A 42 11.09 -8.99 -5.58
N ALA A 43 11.99 -8.03 -5.78
CA ALA A 43 12.94 -7.59 -4.75
C ALA A 43 12.18 -6.91 -3.60
N CYS A 44 12.65 -7.10 -2.36
CA CYS A 44 12.01 -6.44 -1.23
C CYS A 44 12.13 -4.91 -1.36
N PRO A 45 11.02 -4.14 -1.25
CA PRO A 45 11.07 -2.68 -1.34
C PRO A 45 11.80 -2.04 -0.15
N GLU A 46 11.78 -2.70 1.01
CA GLU A 46 12.40 -2.19 2.25
C GLU A 46 13.90 -2.45 2.32
N CYS A 47 14.36 -3.65 1.97
CA CYS A 47 15.78 -4.04 2.12
C CYS A 47 16.52 -4.21 0.79
N GLY A 48 15.85 -4.09 -0.36
CA GLY A 48 16.47 -4.20 -1.68
C GLY A 48 17.08 -5.58 -2.00
N ASN A 49 16.80 -6.60 -1.19
CA ASN A 49 17.36 -7.95 -1.33
C ASN A 49 16.46 -8.85 -2.19
N TYR A 50 17.06 -9.56 -3.14
CA TYR A 50 16.44 -10.64 -3.92
C TYR A 50 17.39 -11.82 -4.03
N ARG A 51 16.99 -12.99 -3.50
CA ARG A 51 17.75 -14.25 -3.59
C ARG A 51 19.23 -14.12 -3.16
N GLY A 52 19.48 -13.36 -2.09
CA GLY A 52 20.84 -13.18 -1.54
C GLY A 52 21.71 -12.19 -2.31
N ARG A 53 21.14 -11.44 -3.26
CA ARG A 53 21.81 -10.34 -3.94
C ARG A 53 21.21 -9.03 -3.44
N THR A 54 22.06 -8.21 -2.84
CA THR A 54 21.73 -6.84 -2.47
C THR A 54 21.98 -5.93 -3.67
N MET A 55 20.98 -5.14 -4.06
CA MET A 55 21.19 -4.12 -5.09
C MET A 55 21.90 -2.90 -4.48
N PRO A 56 23.06 -2.47 -5.02
CA PRO A 56 23.76 -1.27 -4.58
C PRO A 56 23.07 -0.03 -5.17
N GLY A 57 21.94 0.36 -4.59
CA GLY A 57 21.23 1.61 -4.88
C GLY A 57 20.52 2.06 -3.61
N SER A 58 20.25 3.36 -3.47
CA SER A 58 19.51 3.88 -2.31
C SER A 58 18.03 3.50 -2.38
N TRP A 59 17.71 2.27 -2.01
CA TRP A 59 16.35 1.76 -1.88
C TRP A 59 15.90 1.93 -0.44
N SER A 60 15.53 3.15 -0.07
CA SER A 60 14.96 3.40 1.23
C SER A 60 14.02 4.59 1.15
N LYS A 61 12.81 4.38 1.67
CA LYS A 61 11.74 5.35 1.95
C LYS A 61 10.76 5.56 0.80
N ILE A 62 9.67 4.79 0.83
CA ILE A 62 8.40 5.31 0.34
C ILE A 62 7.43 5.35 1.53
N ASN A 63 7.46 6.51 2.20
CA ASN A 63 6.34 7.23 2.85
C ASN A 63 6.68 7.78 4.25
N THR A 64 7.32 8.94 4.28
CA THR A 64 7.07 9.92 5.36
C THR A 64 5.69 10.56 5.10
N LEU A 65 4.63 9.83 5.43
CA LEU A 65 3.30 10.39 5.73
C LEU A 65 2.95 9.93 7.15
N ASP A 66 3.85 10.25 8.08
CA ASP A 66 3.70 10.01 9.52
C ASP A 66 4.34 11.15 10.33
N GLN A 67 4.35 12.38 9.80
CA GLN A 67 4.68 13.58 10.58
C GLN A 67 3.45 13.96 11.42
N GLY A 68 3.18 13.14 12.43
CA GLY A 68 2.10 13.35 13.39
C GLY A 68 2.53 12.95 14.80
N ASN A 69 3.76 13.29 15.20
CA ASN A 69 4.20 13.17 16.60
C ASN A 69 5.41 14.07 16.89
N GLU A 70 5.16 15.36 17.09
CA GLU A 70 6.03 16.23 17.88
C GLU A 70 5.14 17.13 18.75
N THR A 71 5.07 16.84 20.05
CA THR A 71 5.06 17.82 21.16
C THR A 71 4.81 17.09 22.48
N ILE A 72 5.89 16.65 23.12
CA ILE A 72 5.95 16.61 24.59
C ILE A 72 7.29 17.25 24.97
N GLU A 73 7.27 18.52 25.35
CA GLU A 73 8.23 19.09 26.29
C GLU A 73 7.49 19.88 27.37
N PRO A 74 7.32 19.30 28.58
CA PRO A 74 6.99 20.04 29.78
C PRO A 74 8.23 20.10 30.69
N ALA A 75 9.07 21.13 30.58
CA ALA A 75 10.00 21.53 31.65
C ALA A 75 10.76 22.82 31.30
N SER A 76 10.21 23.98 31.66
CA SER A 76 11.00 25.16 32.09
C SER A 76 10.08 26.33 32.39
N VAL A 77 9.28 26.21 33.46
CA VAL A 77 8.76 27.41 34.13
C VAL A 77 9.93 28.10 34.81
N GLU A 78 10.32 29.22 34.22
CA GLU A 78 11.14 30.27 34.80
C GLU A 78 10.66 30.60 36.22
N ASN A 79 11.57 30.51 37.19
CA ASN A 79 11.51 31.23 38.46
C ASN A 79 12.92 31.26 39.07
N GLN A 80 13.73 32.21 38.60
CA GLN A 80 14.86 32.75 39.35
C GLN A 80 14.84 34.27 39.19
N SER A 81 14.18 34.95 40.13
CA SER A 81 14.49 36.27 40.69
C SER A 81 13.47 36.57 41.78
#